data_AF-A0A3Q0SCD3-F1
#
_entry.id   AF-A0A3Q0SCD3-F1
#
_cell.length_a   1.000
_cell.length_b   1.000
_cell.length_c   1.000
_cell.angle_alpha   90.00
_cell.angle_beta   90.00
_cell.angle_gamma   90.00
#
_symmetry.space_group_name_H-M   'P 1'
#
loop_
_entity.id
_entity.type
_entity.pdbx_description
1 polymer ?
#
loop_
_entity_poly.entity_id
_entity_poly.type
_entity_poly.pdbx_seq_one_letter_code
_entity_poly.pdbx_strand_id
1 'polypeptide(L)'
;VTDMRTLPDGFWSAIDVWIKKAHVVNKRLCGVKESDSKDMDPEDLRLLLDDPELFPDVLLFLSSGASSAHGHRPDKPWSYSVRTFIPKVNCYGQNLHKEVILKDFGRQRVTFIPFEEDTEGKVSLKKCNIYQIAVLELHVLSVDSWFSDGIAYPKLPWLSSDLLPKLVRWATECKSSEFKSTLSLLPVEKYSLMYQKLKEKYKAMVKVWPEVTDPEKFVYEDVAIATYLLVLWAEERAEKSLTARQSFVDLGCGNGLLVHILTNEGHPGRGIDVRRRKIWDMYGPQTLLEEKAITPSESFLFPGTDWLIGNHSDELTPWIPVIAARRVIRRHNFTQQLKCQLISPVLE
;
A
#
# COMPACT_ATOMS: atom_id res chain seq x y z
N VAL A 1 -28.02 -17.63 13.21
CA VAL A 1 -28.78 -17.14 12.04
C VAL A 1 -28.11 -15.86 11.61
N THR A 2 -27.22 -15.93 10.63
CA THR A 2 -26.47 -14.81 10.07
C THR A 2 -27.45 -13.90 9.32
N ASP A 3 -27.44 -12.62 9.67
CA ASP A 3 -28.38 -11.63 9.15
C ASP A 3 -28.07 -11.37 7.66
N MET A 4 -28.94 -11.84 6.76
CA MET A 4 -28.76 -11.69 5.30
C MET A 4 -28.83 -10.23 4.83
N ARG A 5 -29.12 -9.27 5.73
CA ARG A 5 -29.17 -7.83 5.42
C ARG A 5 -27.80 -7.17 5.32
N THR A 6 -26.73 -7.77 5.85
CA THR A 6 -25.36 -7.20 5.83
C THR A 6 -24.53 -7.65 4.62
N LEU A 7 -25.04 -8.58 3.81
CA LEU A 7 -24.29 -9.17 2.68
C LEU A 7 -23.93 -8.16 1.57
N PRO A 8 -24.81 -7.23 1.15
CA PRO A 8 -24.48 -6.29 0.08
C PRO A 8 -23.33 -5.36 0.44
N ASP A 9 -23.34 -4.79 1.65
CA ASP A 9 -22.29 -3.88 2.12
C ASP A 9 -20.97 -4.62 2.39
N GLY A 10 -21.06 -5.83 2.95
CA GLY A 10 -19.92 -6.72 3.12
C GLY A 10 -19.29 -7.15 1.79
N PHE A 11 -20.11 -7.48 0.79
CA PHE A 11 -19.66 -7.85 -0.55
C PHE A 11 -18.82 -6.74 -1.18
N TRP A 12 -19.35 -5.51 -1.24
CA TRP A 12 -18.63 -4.39 -1.83
C TRP A 12 -17.38 -4.02 -1.05
N SER A 13 -17.40 -4.13 0.28
CA SER A 13 -16.22 -3.95 1.13
C SER A 13 -15.14 -4.99 0.82
N ALA A 14 -15.50 -6.26 0.65
CA ALA A 14 -14.57 -7.33 0.29
C ALA A 14 -14.00 -7.16 -1.12
N ILE A 15 -14.86 -6.83 -2.09
CA ILE A 15 -14.47 -6.51 -3.46
C ILE A 15 -13.50 -5.32 -3.49
N ASP A 16 -13.73 -4.29 -2.68
CA ASP A 16 -12.84 -3.15 -2.56
C ASP A 16 -11.46 -3.53 -2.02
N VAL A 17 -11.35 -4.53 -1.13
CA VAL A 17 -10.04 -5.08 -0.73
C VAL A 17 -9.34 -5.70 -1.94
N TRP A 18 -10.04 -6.46 -2.77
CA TRP A 18 -9.44 -7.02 -3.98
C TRP A 18 -9.04 -5.93 -4.99
N ILE A 19 -9.90 -4.93 -5.21
CA ILE A 19 -9.65 -3.83 -6.14
C ILE A 19 -8.45 -3.01 -5.69
N LYS A 20 -8.47 -2.50 -4.45
CA LYS A 20 -7.55 -1.47 -3.93
C LYS A 20 -6.32 -2.06 -3.24
N LYS A 21 -6.41 -3.29 -2.75
CA LYS A 21 -5.38 -3.95 -1.94
C LYS A 21 -5.10 -5.38 -2.43
N ALA A 22 -5.04 -5.57 -3.75
CA ALA A 22 -4.78 -6.87 -4.36
C ALA A 22 -3.55 -7.60 -3.77
N HIS A 23 -2.52 -6.86 -3.34
CA HIS A 23 -1.31 -7.38 -2.69
C HIS A 23 -1.55 -8.12 -1.36
N VAL A 24 -2.69 -7.89 -0.70
CA VAL A 24 -3.11 -8.63 0.51
C VAL A 24 -3.33 -10.10 0.18
N VAL A 25 -3.83 -10.40 -1.02
CA VAL A 25 -4.09 -11.77 -1.50
C VAL A 25 -3.00 -12.27 -2.42
N ASN A 26 -2.65 -11.48 -3.44
CA ASN A 26 -1.60 -11.82 -4.40
C ASN A 26 -0.26 -11.19 -3.96
N LYS A 27 0.54 -11.96 -3.22
CA LYS A 27 1.82 -11.51 -2.66
C LYS A 27 2.90 -11.21 -3.70
N ARG A 28 2.63 -11.41 -5.00
CA ARG A 28 3.53 -11.02 -6.11
C ARG A 28 3.38 -9.55 -6.51
N LEU A 29 2.33 -8.89 -6.04
CA LEU A 29 2.11 -7.46 -6.22
C LEU A 29 2.69 -6.67 -5.03
N CYS A 30 3.23 -5.47 -5.29
CA CYS A 30 3.43 -4.45 -4.28
C CYS A 30 2.10 -3.76 -3.93
N GLY A 31 1.22 -3.62 -4.93
CA GLY A 31 -0.11 -3.06 -4.78
C GLY A 31 -0.72 -2.71 -6.12
N VAL A 32 -1.65 -1.78 -6.11
CA VAL A 32 -2.35 -1.26 -7.29
C VAL A 32 -2.53 0.24 -7.17
N LYS A 33 -2.71 0.91 -8.30
CA LYS A 33 -3.11 2.32 -8.39
C LYS A 33 -4.48 2.39 -9.06
N GLU A 34 -5.48 2.91 -8.35
CA GLU A 34 -6.84 3.08 -8.86
C GLU A 34 -7.04 4.51 -9.37
N SER A 35 -7.80 4.67 -10.46
CA SER A 35 -8.32 5.96 -10.91
C SER A 35 -9.62 6.32 -10.16
N ASP A 36 -10.01 7.59 -10.21
CA ASP A 36 -11.32 8.01 -9.70
C ASP A 36 -12.46 7.28 -10.42
N SER A 37 -13.54 6.96 -9.67
CA SER A 37 -14.70 6.28 -10.24
C SER A 37 -15.64 7.25 -10.96
N LYS A 38 -16.25 6.80 -12.07
CA LYS A 38 -17.23 7.56 -12.84
C LYS A 38 -18.40 6.66 -13.24
N ASP A 39 -19.60 7.21 -13.33
CA ASP A 39 -20.76 6.47 -13.85
C ASP A 39 -20.70 6.40 -15.38
N MET A 40 -20.93 5.21 -15.92
CA MET A 40 -20.86 4.90 -17.36
C MET A 40 -22.13 4.22 -17.87
N ASP A 41 -22.48 4.56 -19.10
CA ASP A 41 -23.51 3.89 -19.89
C ASP A 41 -22.91 2.89 -20.91
N PRO A 42 -23.75 2.13 -21.65
CA PRO A 42 -23.26 1.21 -22.68
C PRO A 42 -22.53 1.86 -23.86
N GLU A 43 -22.83 3.11 -24.22
CA GLU A 43 -22.14 3.82 -25.30
C GLU A 43 -20.77 4.32 -24.82
N ASP A 44 -20.67 4.81 -23.59
CA ASP A 44 -19.40 5.11 -22.93
C ASP A 44 -18.50 3.86 -22.91
N LEU A 45 -19.08 2.70 -22.58
CA LEU A 45 -18.34 1.42 -22.57
C LEU A 45 -17.88 1.02 -23.97
N ARG A 46 -18.71 1.26 -24.99
CA ARG A 46 -18.36 0.99 -26.38
C ARG A 46 -17.18 1.84 -26.83
N LEU A 47 -17.20 3.14 -26.50
CA LEU A 47 -16.11 4.07 -26.79
C LEU A 47 -14.83 3.71 -26.03
N LEU A 48 -14.97 3.24 -24.78
CA LEU A 48 -13.83 2.81 -23.98
C LEU A 48 -13.17 1.54 -24.54
N LEU A 49 -13.98 0.58 -24.99
CA LEU A 49 -13.43 -0.68 -25.48
C LEU A 49 -12.85 -0.52 -26.90
N ASP A 50 -13.50 0.25 -27.78
CA ASP A 50 -13.01 0.50 -29.16
C ASP A 50 -12.57 -0.77 -29.93
N ASP A 51 -13.14 -1.93 -29.58
CA ASP A 51 -12.91 -3.23 -30.22
C ASP A 51 -14.27 -3.79 -30.68
N PRO A 52 -14.60 -3.67 -31.98
CA PRO A 52 -15.90 -4.08 -32.50
C PRO A 52 -16.14 -5.59 -32.47
N GLU A 53 -15.09 -6.41 -32.34
CA GLU A 53 -15.23 -7.86 -32.22
C GLU A 53 -15.43 -8.32 -30.78
N LEU A 54 -14.77 -7.67 -29.82
CA LEU A 54 -14.87 -8.02 -28.40
C LEU A 54 -16.14 -7.46 -27.74
N PHE A 55 -16.58 -6.28 -28.17
CA PHE A 55 -17.69 -5.57 -27.54
C PHE A 55 -18.99 -6.39 -27.42
N PRO A 56 -19.46 -7.11 -28.46
CA PRO A 56 -20.70 -7.90 -28.36
C PRO A 56 -20.62 -9.00 -27.30
N ASP A 57 -19.50 -9.72 -27.24
CA ASP A 57 -19.29 -10.82 -26.30
C ASP A 57 -19.23 -10.29 -24.86
N VAL A 58 -18.53 -9.17 -24.64
CA VAL A 58 -18.47 -8.51 -23.33
C VAL A 58 -19.85 -8.00 -22.92
N LEU A 59 -20.59 -7.35 -23.82
CA LEU A 59 -21.93 -6.84 -23.50
C LEU A 59 -22.90 -7.97 -23.15
N LEU A 60 -22.83 -9.09 -23.87
CA LEU A 60 -23.61 -10.29 -23.58
C LEU A 60 -23.22 -10.86 -22.21
N PHE A 61 -21.92 -10.96 -21.91
CA PHE A 61 -21.42 -11.44 -20.63
C PHE A 61 -21.88 -10.56 -19.46
N LEU A 62 -21.79 -9.24 -19.60
CA LEU A 62 -22.31 -8.26 -18.62
C LEU A 62 -23.83 -8.38 -18.42
N SER A 63 -24.56 -8.74 -19.48
CA SER A 63 -26.01 -8.85 -19.46
C SER A 63 -26.53 -10.22 -19.01
N SER A 64 -25.68 -11.26 -19.05
CA SER A 64 -26.03 -12.65 -18.77
C SER A 64 -26.57 -12.85 -17.35
N GLY A 65 -27.64 -13.63 -17.18
CA GLY A 65 -28.25 -13.89 -15.87
C GLY A 65 -29.17 -12.77 -15.32
N ALA A 66 -29.71 -11.90 -16.18
CA ALA A 66 -30.76 -10.96 -15.81
C ALA A 66 -32.11 -11.68 -15.64
N SER A 67 -32.57 -11.90 -14.41
CA SER A 67 -33.99 -12.22 -14.20
C SER A 67 -34.84 -10.98 -14.46
N SER A 68 -35.90 -11.15 -15.25
CA SER A 68 -36.86 -10.14 -15.70
C SER A 68 -37.74 -9.59 -14.55
N ALA A 69 -37.15 -9.12 -13.46
CA ALA A 69 -37.88 -8.50 -12.35
C ALA A 69 -37.72 -6.97 -12.41
N HIS A 70 -38.66 -6.34 -13.13
CA HIS A 70 -39.23 -4.99 -12.92
C HIS A 70 -38.36 -3.93 -12.23
N GLY A 71 -37.90 -2.95 -13.03
CA GLY A 71 -37.43 -1.66 -12.56
C GLY A 71 -36.68 -0.94 -13.69
N HIS A 72 -36.96 0.34 -13.90
CA HIS A 72 -36.26 1.20 -14.87
C HIS A 72 -34.76 0.90 -14.88
N ARG A 73 -34.21 0.51 -16.04
CA ARG A 73 -32.76 0.39 -16.21
C ARG A 73 -32.19 1.78 -15.95
N PRO A 74 -31.31 1.99 -14.95
CA PRO A 74 -30.71 3.29 -14.73
C PRO A 74 -29.99 3.73 -16.01
N ASP A 75 -30.05 5.04 -16.33
CA ASP A 75 -29.39 5.60 -17.53
C ASP A 75 -27.89 5.26 -17.56
N LYS A 76 -27.28 5.07 -16.38
CA LYS A 76 -25.89 4.65 -16.18
C LYS A 76 -25.83 3.42 -15.25
N PRO A 77 -25.83 2.20 -15.80
CA PRO A 77 -25.92 0.98 -15.00
C PRO A 77 -24.62 0.57 -14.32
N TRP A 78 -23.48 1.15 -14.69
CA TRP A 78 -22.18 0.77 -14.16
C TRP A 78 -21.42 1.95 -13.57
N SER A 79 -20.80 1.73 -12.41
CA SER A 79 -19.68 2.55 -11.95
C SER A 79 -18.38 1.96 -12.50
N TYR A 80 -17.58 2.80 -13.12
CA TYR A 80 -16.31 2.46 -13.77
C TYR A 80 -15.13 2.99 -12.96
N SER A 81 -14.09 2.19 -12.81
CA SER A 81 -12.75 2.63 -12.44
C SER A 81 -11.69 1.79 -13.15
N VAL A 82 -10.45 2.28 -13.18
CA VAL A 82 -9.30 1.54 -13.70
C VAL A 82 -8.34 1.27 -12.57
N ARG A 83 -7.83 0.04 -12.48
CA ARG A 83 -6.66 -0.26 -11.65
C ARG A 83 -5.45 -0.57 -12.51
N THR A 84 -4.29 -0.08 -12.10
CA THR A 84 -2.98 -0.41 -12.66
C THR A 84 -2.22 -1.28 -11.67
N PHE A 85 -1.70 -2.42 -12.12
CA PHE A 85 -0.95 -3.33 -11.28
C PHE A 85 0.48 -2.85 -11.04
N ILE A 86 0.96 -2.97 -9.80
CA ILE A 86 2.34 -2.65 -9.42
C ILE A 86 3.02 -3.96 -9.00
N PRO A 87 3.77 -4.63 -9.89
CA PRO A 87 4.40 -5.92 -9.59
C PRO A 87 5.63 -5.76 -8.69
N LYS A 88 5.94 -6.77 -7.86
CA LYS A 88 7.18 -6.79 -7.06
C LYS A 88 8.43 -6.97 -7.91
N VAL A 89 8.30 -7.75 -8.98
CA VAL A 89 9.34 -7.99 -9.97
C VAL A 89 8.74 -7.55 -11.30
N ASN A 90 9.33 -6.52 -11.91
CA ASN A 90 8.83 -6.03 -13.20
C ASN A 90 9.20 -7.01 -14.32
N CYS A 91 8.21 -7.78 -14.77
CA CYS A 91 8.32 -8.70 -15.91
C CYS A 91 7.67 -8.15 -17.20
N TYR A 92 7.15 -6.93 -17.16
CA TYR A 92 6.34 -6.34 -18.24
C TYR A 92 7.08 -5.26 -19.04
N GLY A 93 8.36 -5.04 -18.73
CA GLY A 93 9.14 -3.98 -19.35
C GLY A 93 8.57 -2.61 -19.00
N GLN A 94 8.23 -1.83 -20.02
CA GLN A 94 7.65 -0.48 -19.86
C GLN A 94 6.12 -0.46 -20.02
N ASN A 95 5.50 -1.58 -20.36
CA ASN A 95 4.06 -1.66 -20.54
C ASN A 95 3.35 -1.72 -19.18
N LEU A 96 2.25 -0.98 -19.07
CA LEU A 96 1.39 -0.97 -17.91
C LEU A 96 0.27 -1.99 -18.09
N HIS A 97 0.14 -2.90 -17.13
CA HIS A 97 -0.98 -3.84 -17.09
C HIS A 97 -2.09 -3.27 -16.22
N LYS A 98 -3.28 -3.14 -16.80
CA LYS A 98 -4.42 -2.49 -16.20
C LYS A 98 -5.67 -3.37 -16.32
N GLU A 99 -6.64 -3.08 -15.47
CA GLU A 99 -7.98 -3.65 -15.58
C GLU A 99 -9.01 -2.54 -15.43
N VAL A 100 -9.96 -2.54 -16.36
CA VAL A 100 -11.24 -1.86 -16.20
C VAL A 100 -12.08 -2.64 -15.20
N ILE A 101 -12.65 -1.92 -14.24
CA ILE A 101 -13.55 -2.46 -13.22
C ILE A 101 -14.93 -1.85 -13.45
N LEU A 102 -15.90 -2.70 -13.73
CA LEU A 102 -17.30 -2.31 -13.90
C LEU A 102 -18.10 -2.87 -12.72
N LYS A 103 -18.60 -1.97 -11.86
CA LYS A 103 -19.45 -2.31 -10.73
C LYS A 103 -20.92 -2.11 -11.11
N ASP A 104 -21.68 -3.20 -11.12
CA ASP A 104 -23.14 -3.19 -11.21
C ASP A 104 -23.72 -3.35 -9.79
N PHE A 105 -24.05 -2.22 -9.17
CA PHE A 105 -24.62 -2.18 -7.82
C PHE A 105 -26.00 -2.85 -7.75
N GLY A 106 -26.81 -2.73 -8.81
CA GLY A 106 -28.15 -3.29 -8.87
C GLY A 106 -28.14 -4.82 -8.88
N ARG A 107 -27.18 -5.44 -9.58
CA ARG A 107 -27.03 -6.91 -9.68
C ARG A 107 -26.04 -7.51 -8.69
N GLN A 108 -25.35 -6.67 -7.89
CA GLN A 108 -24.25 -7.07 -7.01
C GLN A 108 -23.16 -7.85 -7.76
N ARG A 109 -22.70 -7.27 -8.88
CA ARG A 109 -21.66 -7.88 -9.72
C ARG A 109 -20.55 -6.91 -10.03
N VAL A 110 -19.34 -7.42 -10.09
CA VAL A 110 -18.18 -6.67 -10.57
C VAL A 110 -17.52 -7.43 -11.69
N THR A 111 -17.24 -6.75 -12.80
CA THR A 111 -16.56 -7.31 -13.97
C THR A 111 -15.20 -6.67 -14.12
N PHE A 112 -14.19 -7.48 -14.41
CA PHE A 112 -12.81 -7.09 -14.62
C PHE A 112 -12.43 -7.36 -16.08
N ILE A 113 -12.02 -6.32 -16.80
CA ILE A 113 -11.64 -6.40 -18.22
C ILE A 113 -10.18 -5.93 -18.34
N PRO A 114 -9.24 -6.83 -18.67
CA PRO A 114 -7.84 -6.47 -18.74
C PRO A 114 -7.47 -5.73 -20.03
N PHE A 115 -6.50 -4.82 -19.89
CA PHE A 115 -5.85 -4.15 -21.00
C PHE A 115 -4.42 -3.79 -20.67
N GLU A 116 -3.63 -3.58 -21.72
CA GLU A 116 -2.26 -3.09 -21.64
C GLU A 116 -2.18 -1.68 -22.20
N GLU A 117 -1.33 -0.86 -21.62
CA GLU A 117 -1.02 0.49 -22.10
C GLU A 117 0.49 0.59 -22.30
N ASP A 118 0.91 0.93 -23.52
CA ASP A 118 2.32 1.11 -23.85
C ASP A 118 2.84 2.51 -23.45
N THR A 119 4.12 2.76 -23.71
CA THR A 119 4.77 4.04 -23.39
C THR A 119 4.24 5.23 -24.18
N GLU A 120 3.58 4.99 -25.31
CA GLU A 120 2.96 6.02 -26.15
C GLU A 120 1.50 6.27 -25.76
N GLY A 121 0.99 5.53 -24.75
CA GLY A 121 -0.39 5.62 -24.28
C GLY A 121 -1.37 4.82 -25.13
N LYS A 122 -0.89 3.96 -26.03
CA LYS A 122 -1.75 3.11 -26.85
C LYS A 122 -2.29 1.97 -26.00
N VAL A 123 -3.61 1.82 -26.05
CA VAL A 123 -4.35 0.78 -25.32
C VAL A 123 -4.50 -0.47 -26.18
N SER A 124 -4.24 -1.63 -25.60
CA SER A 124 -4.51 -2.95 -26.18
C SER A 124 -5.36 -3.77 -25.23
N LEU A 125 -6.64 -3.95 -25.59
CA LEU A 125 -7.53 -4.83 -24.84
C LEU A 125 -7.12 -6.29 -24.98
N LYS A 126 -7.36 -7.04 -23.91
CA LYS A 126 -7.20 -8.48 -23.92
C LYS A 126 -8.58 -9.14 -23.87
N LYS A 127 -8.85 -9.98 -24.87
CA LYS A 127 -10.05 -10.84 -24.89
C LYS A 127 -9.97 -11.96 -23.84
N CYS A 128 -8.74 -12.36 -23.49
CA CYS A 128 -8.49 -13.33 -22.43
C CYS A 128 -8.64 -12.71 -21.04
N ASN A 129 -8.82 -13.55 -20.03
CA ASN A 129 -8.80 -13.13 -18.62
C ASN A 129 -9.92 -12.16 -18.19
N ILE A 130 -11.01 -12.05 -18.95
CA ILE A 130 -12.21 -11.32 -18.53
C ILE A 130 -13.00 -12.19 -17.55
N TYR A 131 -13.26 -11.67 -16.36
CA TYR A 131 -14.01 -12.37 -15.32
C TYR A 131 -14.96 -11.46 -14.57
N GLN A 132 -15.99 -12.07 -13.98
CA GLN A 132 -17.00 -11.42 -13.18
C GLN A 132 -17.10 -12.13 -11.83
N ILE A 133 -17.27 -11.35 -10.76
CA ILE A 133 -17.61 -11.86 -9.43
C ILE A 133 -19.02 -11.39 -9.10
N ALA A 134 -19.93 -12.33 -8.85
CA ALA A 134 -21.35 -12.07 -8.60
C ALA A 134 -21.79 -12.87 -7.37
N VAL A 135 -22.24 -12.20 -6.30
CA VAL A 135 -22.64 -12.88 -5.04
C VAL A 135 -21.55 -13.89 -4.57
N LEU A 136 -20.27 -13.53 -4.78
CA LEU A 136 -19.08 -14.35 -4.47
C LEU A 136 -18.93 -15.65 -5.30
N GLU A 137 -19.66 -15.78 -6.41
CA GLU A 137 -19.39 -16.74 -7.49
C GLU A 137 -18.46 -16.13 -8.54
N LEU A 138 -17.61 -16.95 -9.16
CA LEU A 138 -16.71 -16.55 -10.23
C LEU A 138 -17.26 -17.02 -11.58
N HIS A 139 -17.44 -16.08 -12.50
CA HIS A 139 -17.74 -16.34 -13.90
C HIS A 139 -16.60 -15.82 -14.76
N VAL A 140 -16.28 -16.52 -15.85
CA VAL A 140 -15.25 -16.10 -16.80
C VAL A 140 -15.82 -16.09 -18.20
N LEU A 141 -15.40 -15.13 -19.02
CA LEU A 141 -15.90 -14.99 -20.38
C LEU A 141 -15.49 -16.18 -21.26
N SER A 142 -14.22 -16.57 -21.17
CA SER A 142 -13.66 -17.67 -21.95
C SER A 142 -12.59 -18.40 -21.13
N VAL A 143 -12.83 -19.69 -20.86
CA VAL A 143 -11.88 -20.56 -20.14
C VAL A 143 -10.71 -20.95 -21.05
N ASP A 144 -10.99 -21.26 -22.32
CA ASP A 144 -10.00 -21.80 -23.26
C ASP A 144 -8.91 -20.80 -23.65
N SER A 145 -9.22 -19.50 -23.58
CA SER A 145 -8.28 -18.42 -23.87
C SER A 145 -7.54 -17.90 -22.63
N TRP A 146 -7.73 -18.52 -21.45
CA TRP A 146 -7.16 -18.00 -20.20
C TRP A 146 -5.63 -18.04 -20.21
N PHE A 147 -5.01 -16.87 -20.10
CA PHE A 147 -3.56 -16.73 -19.91
C PHE A 147 -3.23 -16.52 -18.43
N SER A 148 -2.03 -16.90 -17.98
CA SER A 148 -1.63 -16.66 -16.60
C SER A 148 -0.13 -16.46 -16.45
N ASP A 149 0.25 -15.32 -15.90
CA ASP A 149 1.59 -15.04 -15.36
C ASP A 149 1.62 -15.11 -13.81
N GLY A 150 0.44 -15.18 -13.18
CA GLY A 150 0.26 -15.19 -11.74
C GLY A 150 0.41 -13.82 -11.07
N ILE A 151 0.65 -12.75 -11.82
CA ILE A 151 0.90 -11.39 -11.32
C ILE A 151 -0.30 -10.50 -11.69
N ALA A 152 -0.38 -10.00 -12.93
CA ALA A 152 -1.52 -9.26 -13.44
C ALA A 152 -2.64 -10.20 -13.90
N TYR A 153 -2.28 -11.41 -14.35
CA TYR A 153 -3.20 -12.45 -14.79
C TYR A 153 -3.08 -13.67 -13.86
N PRO A 154 -3.88 -13.74 -12.78
CA PRO A 154 -3.85 -14.87 -11.86
C PRO A 154 -4.21 -16.19 -12.54
N LYS A 155 -3.75 -17.30 -11.97
CA LYS A 155 -4.17 -18.63 -12.41
C LYS A 155 -5.68 -18.78 -12.18
N LEU A 156 -6.41 -19.28 -13.17
CA LEU A 156 -7.86 -19.47 -13.04
C LEU A 156 -8.25 -20.32 -11.81
N PRO A 157 -7.61 -21.48 -11.53
CA PRO A 157 -7.90 -22.24 -10.32
C PRO A 157 -7.68 -21.46 -9.03
N TRP A 158 -6.68 -20.57 -9.00
CA TRP A 158 -6.33 -19.76 -7.83
C TRP A 158 -7.40 -18.71 -7.51
N LEU A 159 -8.10 -18.17 -8.52
CA LEU A 159 -9.23 -17.27 -8.29
C LEU A 159 -10.32 -17.97 -7.46
N SER A 160 -10.61 -19.23 -7.78
CA SER A 160 -11.61 -20.01 -7.07
C SER A 160 -11.12 -20.57 -5.73
N SER A 161 -9.88 -21.06 -5.64
CA SER A 161 -9.37 -21.72 -4.43
C SER A 161 -8.83 -20.77 -3.36
N ASP A 162 -8.35 -19.59 -3.74
CA ASP A 162 -7.66 -18.68 -2.82
C ASP A 162 -8.35 -17.33 -2.69
N LEU A 163 -8.78 -16.72 -3.81
CA LEU A 163 -9.39 -15.39 -3.79
C LEU A 163 -10.84 -15.46 -3.29
N LEU A 164 -11.70 -16.31 -3.88
CA LEU A 164 -13.11 -16.39 -3.49
C LEU A 164 -13.30 -16.68 -1.98
N PRO A 165 -12.61 -17.67 -1.37
CA PRO A 165 -12.79 -17.92 0.07
C PRO A 165 -12.39 -16.72 0.95
N LYS A 166 -11.37 -15.95 0.55
CA LYS A 166 -10.99 -14.73 1.27
C LYS A 166 -12.02 -13.63 1.11
N LEU A 167 -12.59 -13.46 -0.09
CA LEU A 167 -13.68 -12.51 -0.32
C LEU A 167 -14.91 -12.87 0.51
N VAL A 168 -15.31 -14.14 0.55
CA VAL A 168 -16.42 -14.63 1.40
C VAL A 168 -16.15 -14.32 2.87
N ARG A 169 -14.95 -14.62 3.35
CA ARG A 169 -14.56 -14.32 4.72
C ARG A 169 -14.62 -12.82 5.01
N TRP A 170 -14.10 -11.97 4.14
CA TRP A 170 -14.14 -10.52 4.34
C TRP A 170 -15.53 -9.93 4.23
N ALA A 171 -16.39 -10.49 3.38
CA ALA A 171 -17.77 -10.04 3.24
C ALA A 171 -18.62 -10.39 4.47
N THR A 172 -18.25 -11.45 5.19
CA THR A 172 -18.94 -11.90 6.41
C THR A 172 -18.34 -11.30 7.68
N GLU A 173 -17.07 -10.90 7.66
CA GLU A 173 -16.42 -10.15 8.74
C GLU A 173 -16.87 -8.68 8.73
N CYS A 174 -17.78 -8.32 9.63
CA CYS A 174 -18.22 -6.93 9.83
C CYS A 174 -17.05 -6.10 10.41
N LYS A 175 -16.30 -5.37 9.56
CA LYS A 175 -15.20 -4.51 10.04
C LYS A 175 -15.62 -3.05 10.11
N SER A 176 -16.21 -2.66 11.24
CA SER A 176 -16.14 -1.27 11.73
C SER A 176 -14.71 -0.98 12.24
N SER A 177 -13.73 -0.97 11.34
CA SER A 177 -12.39 -0.52 11.67
C SER A 177 -12.30 0.98 11.40
N GLU A 178 -12.60 1.80 12.42
CA GLU A 178 -12.44 3.27 12.36
C GLU A 178 -10.98 3.72 12.16
N PHE A 179 -10.01 2.81 12.25
CA PHE A 179 -8.62 3.11 11.97
C PHE A 179 -8.33 3.04 10.47
N LYS A 180 -7.98 4.18 9.88
CA LYS A 180 -7.35 4.25 8.55
C LYS A 180 -6.08 3.40 8.60
N SER A 181 -6.03 2.36 7.76
CA SER A 181 -4.83 1.57 7.46
C SER A 181 -3.62 2.52 7.31
N THR A 182 -2.57 2.37 8.11
CA THR A 182 -1.39 3.26 8.11
C THR A 182 -0.68 3.31 6.74
N LEU A 183 -0.74 2.22 5.96
CA LEU A 183 -0.31 2.17 4.56
C LEU A 183 -1.15 3.04 3.59
N SER A 184 -2.28 3.60 4.03
CA SER A 184 -3.12 4.52 3.27
C SER A 184 -2.55 5.94 3.20
N LEU A 185 -1.47 6.24 3.91
CA LEU A 185 -0.91 7.59 3.98
C LEU A 185 0.07 7.92 2.86
N LEU A 186 0.59 6.92 2.12
CA LEU A 186 1.64 7.12 1.11
C LEU A 186 1.25 6.55 -0.25
N PRO A 187 1.70 7.18 -1.36
CA PRO A 187 1.59 6.58 -2.69
C PRO A 187 2.39 5.27 -2.78
N VAL A 188 1.69 4.16 -3.00
CA VAL A 188 2.28 2.80 -3.07
C VAL A 188 3.38 2.72 -4.12
N GLU A 189 3.22 3.40 -5.25
CA GLU A 189 4.19 3.47 -6.34
C GLU A 189 5.53 4.06 -5.87
N LYS A 190 5.50 5.24 -5.23
CA LYS A 190 6.69 5.92 -4.71
C LYS A 190 7.37 5.09 -3.62
N TYR A 191 6.58 4.50 -2.72
CA TYR A 191 7.09 3.59 -1.70
C TYR A 191 7.80 2.38 -2.31
N SER A 192 7.17 1.72 -3.28
CA SER A 192 7.71 0.51 -3.91
C SER A 192 9.05 0.80 -4.60
N LEU A 193 9.13 1.89 -5.36
CA LEU A 193 10.36 2.30 -6.06
C LEU A 193 11.49 2.61 -5.06
N MET A 194 11.19 3.40 -4.03
CA MET A 194 12.18 3.76 -3.01
C MET A 194 12.64 2.53 -2.21
N TYR A 195 11.71 1.63 -1.87
CA TYR A 195 12.03 0.40 -1.16
C TYR A 195 13.00 -0.47 -1.94
N GLN A 196 12.76 -0.69 -3.24
CA GLN A 196 13.67 -1.49 -4.07
C GLN A 196 15.05 -0.83 -4.18
N LYS A 197 15.10 0.50 -4.35
CA LYS A 197 16.35 1.26 -4.38
C LYS A 197 17.16 1.10 -3.09
N LEU A 198 16.52 1.28 -1.93
CA LEU A 198 17.19 1.14 -0.63
C LEU A 198 17.55 -0.31 -0.33
N LYS A 199 16.67 -1.25 -0.64
CA LYS A 199 16.93 -2.69 -0.49
C LYS A 199 18.19 -3.10 -1.25
N GLU A 200 18.32 -2.68 -2.51
CA GLU A 200 19.51 -2.97 -3.33
C GLU A 200 20.77 -2.26 -2.78
N LYS A 201 20.64 -1.01 -2.34
CA LYS A 201 21.76 -0.23 -1.76
C LYS A 201 22.30 -0.83 -0.46
N TYR A 202 21.42 -1.31 0.42
CA TYR A 202 21.78 -1.80 1.76
C TYR A 202 21.84 -3.33 1.88
N LYS A 203 21.59 -4.09 0.79
CA LYS A 203 21.68 -5.57 0.81
C LYS A 203 23.01 -6.11 1.31
N ALA A 204 24.11 -5.38 1.09
CA ALA A 204 25.43 -5.80 1.54
C ALA A 204 25.51 -5.91 3.07
N MET A 205 24.71 -5.11 3.78
CA MET A 205 24.63 -5.11 5.25
C MET A 205 24.21 -6.47 5.80
N VAL A 206 23.36 -7.21 5.07
CA VAL A 206 22.93 -8.57 5.45
C VAL A 206 24.13 -9.51 5.57
N LYS A 207 25.15 -9.35 4.71
CA LYS A 207 26.32 -10.24 4.67
C LYS A 207 27.35 -9.94 5.76
N VAL A 208 27.39 -8.70 6.25
CA VAL A 208 28.40 -8.23 7.20
C VAL A 208 27.81 -7.96 8.58
N TRP A 209 26.61 -8.47 8.85
CA TRP A 209 25.87 -8.24 10.09
C TRP A 209 26.59 -8.87 11.30
N PRO A 210 27.07 -8.09 12.28
CA PRO A 210 27.86 -8.60 13.40
C PRO A 210 26.99 -8.99 14.62
N GLU A 211 25.68 -8.74 14.57
CA GLU A 211 24.76 -9.02 15.67
C GLU A 211 24.22 -10.45 15.60
N VAL A 212 23.75 -10.96 16.74
CA VAL A 212 23.20 -12.33 16.87
C VAL A 212 21.78 -12.48 16.30
N THR A 213 21.20 -11.40 15.81
CA THR A 213 19.85 -11.37 15.24
C THR A 213 19.85 -11.78 13.76
N ASP A 214 18.68 -12.16 13.25
CA ASP A 214 18.53 -12.49 11.82
C ASP A 214 18.78 -11.25 10.94
N PRO A 215 19.85 -11.24 10.14
CA PRO A 215 20.20 -10.08 9.34
C PRO A 215 19.16 -9.76 8.26
N GLU A 216 18.53 -10.76 7.65
CA GLU A 216 17.55 -10.49 6.59
C GLU A 216 16.31 -9.82 7.17
N LYS A 217 15.83 -10.31 8.31
CA LYS A 217 14.69 -9.70 8.99
C LYS A 217 14.98 -8.26 9.39
N PHE A 218 16.03 -8.03 10.17
CA PHE A 218 16.28 -6.73 10.79
C PHE A 218 16.74 -5.67 9.77
N VAL A 219 17.58 -6.04 8.81
CA VAL A 219 18.02 -5.08 7.77
C VAL A 219 16.84 -4.63 6.92
N TYR A 220 15.98 -5.56 6.46
CA TYR A 220 14.87 -5.19 5.58
C TYR A 220 13.71 -4.53 6.33
N GLU A 221 13.57 -4.78 7.63
CA GLU A 221 12.67 -4.04 8.51
C GLU A 221 13.06 -2.55 8.60
N ASP A 222 14.32 -2.26 8.93
CA ASP A 222 14.82 -0.87 8.99
C ASP A 222 14.79 -0.19 7.61
N VAL A 223 15.07 -0.93 6.53
CA VAL A 223 14.90 -0.41 5.15
C VAL A 223 13.45 -0.06 4.86
N ALA A 224 12.47 -0.86 5.29
CA ALA A 224 11.05 -0.58 5.10
C ALA A 224 10.63 0.68 5.88
N ILE A 225 11.05 0.81 7.14
CA ILE A 225 10.78 2.00 7.97
C ILE A 225 11.41 3.25 7.36
N ALA A 226 12.68 3.18 6.94
CA ALA A 226 13.37 4.29 6.29
C ALA A 226 12.65 4.70 4.99
N THR A 227 12.24 3.73 4.18
CA THR A 227 11.47 3.99 2.95
C THR A 227 10.20 4.77 3.26
N TYR A 228 9.43 4.33 4.26
CA TYR A 228 8.19 4.97 4.66
C TYR A 228 8.43 6.43 5.04
N LEU A 229 9.40 6.70 5.92
CA LEU A 229 9.74 8.05 6.37
C LEU A 229 10.21 8.95 5.23
N LEU A 230 11.09 8.45 4.35
CA LEU A 230 11.63 9.23 3.25
C LEU A 230 10.56 9.64 2.24
N VAL A 231 9.62 8.73 1.91
CA VAL A 231 8.49 9.04 1.03
C VAL A 231 7.53 9.99 1.72
N LEU A 232 7.17 9.75 2.98
CA LEU A 232 6.31 10.66 3.75
C LEU A 232 6.87 12.09 3.79
N TRP A 233 8.14 12.22 4.11
CA TRP A 233 8.83 13.51 4.19
C TRP A 233 8.96 14.17 2.82
N ALA A 234 9.15 13.39 1.74
CA ALA A 234 9.17 13.93 0.38
C ALA A 234 7.80 14.48 -0.03
N GLU A 235 6.71 13.76 0.25
CA GLU A 235 5.35 14.23 -0.04
C GLU A 235 5.01 15.48 0.77
N GLU A 236 5.34 15.50 2.07
CA GLU A 236 5.11 16.69 2.91
C GLU A 236 5.91 17.90 2.43
N ARG A 237 7.16 17.71 2.00
CA ARG A 237 7.96 18.79 1.43
C ARG A 237 7.36 19.32 0.13
N ALA A 238 6.90 18.43 -0.75
CA ALA A 238 6.26 18.83 -2.00
C ALA A 238 4.96 19.61 -1.75
N GLU A 239 4.09 19.11 -0.87
CA GLU A 239 2.81 19.74 -0.51
C GLU A 239 3.01 21.13 0.09
N LYS A 240 3.96 21.27 1.02
CA LYS A 240 4.24 22.54 1.72
C LYS A 240 5.26 23.42 1.02
N SER A 241 5.72 23.04 -0.17
CA SER A 241 6.79 23.74 -0.92
C SER A 241 8.07 23.99 -0.09
N LEU A 242 8.46 23.02 0.73
CA LEU A 242 9.65 23.08 1.58
C LEU A 242 10.86 22.45 0.88
N THR A 243 12.01 23.10 0.99
CA THR A 243 13.29 22.59 0.46
C THR A 243 14.14 21.91 1.53
N ALA A 244 14.01 22.34 2.79
CA ALA A 244 14.75 21.78 3.91
C ALA A 244 14.32 20.33 4.21
N ARG A 245 15.30 19.45 4.43
CA ARG A 245 15.06 18.07 4.86
C ARG A 245 14.73 18.02 6.35
N GLN A 246 13.77 17.17 6.69
CA GLN A 246 13.32 16.93 8.05
C GLN A 246 14.47 16.39 8.90
N SER A 247 14.62 16.97 10.08
CA SER A 247 15.53 16.52 11.12
C SER A 247 14.86 15.53 12.07
N PHE A 248 15.61 14.58 12.62
CA PHE A 248 15.05 13.55 13.49
C PHE A 248 15.94 13.19 14.69
N VAL A 249 15.31 12.66 15.73
CA VAL A 249 16.00 11.93 16.81
C VAL A 249 15.28 10.60 17.00
N ASP A 250 16.05 9.52 16.96
CA ASP A 250 15.58 8.16 17.19
C ASP A 250 15.86 7.72 18.64
N LEU A 251 14.80 7.38 19.37
CA LEU A 251 14.80 7.10 20.81
C LEU A 251 14.64 5.61 21.05
N GLY A 252 15.69 5.00 21.60
CA GLY A 252 15.84 3.54 21.60
C GLY A 252 16.16 3.06 20.19
N CYS A 253 17.25 3.56 19.59
CA CYS A 253 17.60 3.26 18.20
C CYS A 253 18.20 1.86 18.01
N GLY A 254 18.51 1.14 19.09
CA GLY A 254 19.00 -0.23 19.08
C GLY A 254 20.25 -0.42 18.23
N ASN A 255 20.11 -1.11 17.10
CA ASN A 255 21.21 -1.41 16.19
C ASN A 255 21.71 -0.14 15.45
N GLY A 256 20.90 0.94 15.35
CA GLY A 256 21.29 2.21 14.74
C GLY A 256 21.26 2.24 13.21
N LEU A 257 20.86 1.17 12.53
CA LEU A 257 20.81 1.07 11.07
C LEU A 257 19.78 2.06 10.48
N LEU A 258 18.62 2.24 11.12
CA LEU A 258 17.64 3.24 10.66
C LEU A 258 18.25 4.64 10.62
N VAL A 259 18.98 5.03 11.67
CA VAL A 259 19.69 6.32 11.76
C VAL A 259 20.74 6.41 10.65
N HIS A 260 21.53 5.34 10.46
CA HIS A 260 22.53 5.26 9.40
C HIS A 260 21.93 5.46 8.00
N ILE A 261 20.80 4.81 7.71
CA ILE A 261 20.12 4.93 6.43
C ILE A 261 19.62 6.37 6.22
N LEU A 262 18.85 6.91 7.16
CA LEU A 262 18.25 8.24 7.04
C LEU A 262 19.31 9.34 6.88
N THR A 263 20.40 9.26 7.65
CA THR A 263 21.50 10.24 7.55
C THR A 263 22.25 10.12 6.23
N ASN A 264 22.50 8.92 5.73
CA ASN A 264 23.10 8.73 4.41
C ASN A 264 22.17 9.16 3.24
N GLU A 265 20.85 9.18 3.45
CA GLU A 265 19.88 9.76 2.50
C GLU A 265 19.72 11.28 2.68
N GLY A 266 20.56 11.89 3.53
CA GLY A 266 20.72 13.35 3.67
C GLY A 266 19.86 14.00 4.75
N HIS A 267 19.21 13.21 5.61
CA HIS A 267 18.41 13.73 6.72
C HIS A 267 19.26 13.92 7.97
N PRO A 268 19.36 15.15 8.53
CA PRO A 268 20.14 15.38 9.73
C PRO A 268 19.45 14.73 10.94
N GLY A 269 20.19 13.93 11.69
CA GLY A 269 19.63 13.29 12.87
C GLY A 269 20.65 12.53 13.68
N ARG A 270 20.16 11.90 14.74
CA ARG A 270 20.96 11.05 15.64
C ARG A 270 20.10 9.98 16.30
N GLY A 271 20.75 8.91 16.72
CA GLY A 271 20.14 7.85 17.53
C GLY A 271 20.64 7.91 18.96
N ILE A 272 19.76 7.61 19.90
CA ILE A 272 20.09 7.48 21.31
C ILE A 272 19.59 6.12 21.78
N ASP A 273 20.48 5.33 22.37
CA ASP A 273 20.13 4.05 22.98
C ASP A 273 20.81 3.91 24.35
N VAL A 274 20.21 3.14 25.25
CA VAL A 274 20.80 2.89 26.57
C VAL A 274 22.07 2.02 26.47
N ARG A 275 22.23 1.27 25.38
CA ARG A 275 23.34 0.33 25.19
C ARG A 275 23.91 0.38 23.78
N ARG A 276 25.22 0.61 23.68
CA ARG A 276 25.95 0.51 22.41
C ARG A 276 25.96 -0.92 21.86
N ARG A 277 25.75 -1.06 20.54
CA ARG A 277 25.81 -2.33 19.80
C ARG A 277 27.11 -2.44 18.99
N LYS A 278 27.54 -3.66 18.65
CA LYS A 278 28.82 -3.88 17.95
C LYS A 278 28.78 -3.30 16.54
N ILE A 279 27.62 -3.36 15.90
CA ILE A 279 27.42 -2.81 14.55
C ILE A 279 27.67 -1.30 14.46
N TRP A 280 27.60 -0.56 15.57
CA TRP A 280 27.86 0.89 15.57
C TRP A 280 29.28 1.22 15.09
N ASP A 281 30.25 0.32 15.33
CA ASP A 281 31.64 0.51 14.93
C ASP A 281 31.84 0.38 13.41
N MET A 282 30.84 -0.14 12.69
CA MET A 282 30.86 -0.26 11.23
C MET A 282 30.35 0.98 10.51
N TYR A 283 29.68 1.89 11.23
CA TYR A 283 29.10 3.08 10.61
C TYR A 283 30.11 4.23 10.50
N GLY A 284 29.98 5.01 9.43
CA GLY A 284 30.83 6.17 9.18
C GLY A 284 30.52 7.36 10.11
N PRO A 285 31.41 8.37 10.17
CA PRO A 285 31.31 9.51 11.08
C PRO A 285 30.03 10.35 10.91
N GLN A 286 29.37 10.24 9.76
CA GLN A 286 28.07 10.86 9.52
C GLN A 286 26.95 10.27 10.38
N THR A 287 27.09 9.03 10.88
CA THR A 287 26.06 8.37 11.68
C THR A 287 26.26 8.67 13.16
N LEU A 288 25.48 9.62 13.66
CA LEU A 288 25.59 10.06 15.06
C LEU A 288 24.77 9.15 15.97
N LEU A 289 25.45 8.34 16.79
CA LEU A 289 24.83 7.43 17.76
C LEU A 289 25.40 7.69 19.15
N GLU A 290 24.52 7.85 20.13
CA GLU A 290 24.86 8.18 21.51
C GLU A 290 24.40 7.05 22.45
N GLU A 291 25.33 6.51 23.25
CA GLU A 291 25.01 5.59 24.34
C GLU A 291 24.62 6.40 25.59
N LYS A 292 23.31 6.53 25.82
CA LYS A 292 22.76 7.37 26.89
C LYS A 292 21.38 6.89 27.30
N ALA A 293 21.16 6.76 28.61
CA ALA A 293 19.83 6.50 29.16
C ALA A 293 18.88 7.66 28.87
N ILE A 294 17.72 7.37 28.28
CA ILE A 294 16.68 8.35 28.00
C ILE A 294 15.81 8.50 29.24
N THR A 295 15.74 9.71 29.78
CA THR A 295 14.81 10.03 30.86
C THR A 295 13.73 10.98 30.32
N PRO A 296 12.44 10.75 30.59
CA PRO A 296 11.36 11.66 30.18
C PRO A 296 11.36 12.96 31.03
N SER A 297 12.46 13.71 30.96
CA SER A 297 12.73 14.95 31.69
C SER A 297 12.96 16.11 30.72
N GLU A 298 13.14 17.32 31.25
CA GLU A 298 13.33 18.53 30.43
C GLU A 298 14.60 18.50 29.56
N SER A 299 15.58 17.67 29.93
CA SER A 299 16.83 17.55 29.18
C SER A 299 16.68 16.75 27.87
N PHE A 300 15.55 16.08 27.65
CA PHE A 300 15.25 15.26 26.46
C PHE A 300 14.17 15.88 25.56
N LEU A 301 14.11 17.22 25.52
CA LEU A 301 13.17 17.99 24.71
C LEU A 301 13.67 18.37 23.30
N PHE A 302 14.87 17.92 22.89
CA PHE A 302 15.50 18.08 21.54
C PHE A 302 14.91 19.25 20.72
N PRO A 303 15.14 20.50 21.17
CA PRO A 303 14.62 21.68 20.47
C PRO A 303 15.26 21.77 19.09
N GLY A 304 14.45 22.07 18.07
CA GLY A 304 14.91 22.21 16.68
C GLY A 304 14.86 20.91 15.88
N THR A 305 14.46 19.79 16.49
CA THR A 305 14.17 18.54 15.78
C THR A 305 12.72 18.50 15.33
N ASP A 306 12.49 18.09 14.08
CA ASP A 306 11.15 17.98 13.49
C ASP A 306 10.42 16.70 13.91
N TRP A 307 11.16 15.58 14.00
CA TRP A 307 10.61 14.25 14.26
C TRP A 307 11.24 13.54 15.45
N LEU A 308 10.39 12.88 16.24
CA LEU A 308 10.80 11.85 17.19
C LEU A 308 10.39 10.49 16.63
N ILE A 309 11.36 9.58 16.56
CA ILE A 309 11.18 8.20 16.15
C ILE A 309 11.45 7.32 17.37
N GLY A 310 10.75 6.19 17.46
CA GLY A 310 11.14 5.13 18.38
C GLY A 310 10.60 3.79 17.90
N ASN A 311 11.32 3.21 16.94
CA ASN A 311 10.98 1.92 16.35
C ASN A 311 11.38 0.73 17.23
N HIS A 312 12.50 0.85 17.96
CA HIS A 312 12.94 -0.13 18.96
C HIS A 312 12.83 0.44 20.37
N SER A 313 11.77 1.22 20.61
CA SER A 313 11.64 1.99 21.83
C SER A 313 11.20 1.17 23.04
N ASP A 314 10.86 -0.12 22.93
CA ASP A 314 10.46 -1.02 24.03
C ASP A 314 9.74 -0.29 25.18
N GLU A 315 10.37 -0.15 26.35
CA GLU A 315 9.85 0.51 27.55
C GLU A 315 9.62 2.03 27.40
N LEU A 316 10.22 2.68 26.40
CA LEU A 316 10.04 4.09 26.03
C LEU A 316 8.81 4.34 25.15
N THR A 317 8.19 3.31 24.57
CA THR A 317 6.97 3.42 23.74
C THR A 317 5.91 4.37 24.35
N PRO A 318 5.49 4.22 25.63
CA PRO A 318 4.50 5.12 26.24
C PRO A 318 5.04 6.54 26.51
N TRP A 319 6.35 6.70 26.60
CA TRP A 319 6.99 7.98 26.92
C TRP A 319 7.20 8.87 25.70
N ILE A 320 7.31 8.32 24.50
CA ILE A 320 7.52 9.09 23.26
C ILE A 320 6.42 10.15 23.05
N PRO A 321 5.11 9.81 23.13
CA PRO A 321 4.05 10.81 23.03
C PRO A 321 4.10 11.87 24.13
N VAL A 322 4.52 11.50 25.35
CA VAL A 322 4.66 12.43 26.48
C VAL A 322 5.79 13.43 26.23
N ILE A 323 6.96 12.95 25.79
CA ILE A 323 8.11 13.78 25.44
C ILE A 323 7.73 14.72 24.29
N ALA A 324 6.99 14.23 23.30
CA ALA A 324 6.48 15.02 22.20
C ALA A 324 5.53 16.15 22.65
N ALA A 325 4.52 15.82 23.45
CA ALA A 325 3.52 16.77 23.92
C ALA A 325 4.14 17.88 24.79
N ARG A 326 5.06 17.53 25.69
CA ARG A 326 5.73 18.50 26.56
C ARG A 326 6.55 19.53 25.78
N ARG A 327 7.02 19.20 24.56
CA ARG A 327 7.69 20.17 23.67
C ARG A 327 6.74 21.19 23.08
N VAL A 328 5.56 20.75 22.65
CA VAL A 328 4.54 21.62 22.04
C VAL A 328 4.02 22.63 23.07
N ILE A 329 3.84 22.20 24.32
CA ILE A 329 3.41 23.08 25.42
C ILE A 329 4.47 24.16 25.71
N ARG A 330 5.77 23.80 25.76
CA ARG A 330 6.84 24.80 25.94
C ARG A 330 7.02 25.75 24.75
N ARG A 331 6.56 25.36 23.55
CA ARG A 331 6.64 26.16 22.32
C ARG A 331 5.42 27.03 22.02
N HIS A 332 4.48 27.23 22.95
CA HIS A 332 3.32 28.12 22.76
C HIS A 332 3.65 29.61 22.50
N ASN A 333 4.93 29.97 22.32
CA ASN A 333 5.36 31.28 21.79
C ASN A 333 5.77 31.27 20.30
N PHE A 334 5.83 30.12 19.61
CA PHE A 334 6.09 30.05 18.16
C PHE A 334 5.37 28.84 17.53
N THR A 335 4.48 29.10 16.58
CA THR A 335 3.64 28.13 15.85
C THR A 335 4.46 27.13 15.02
N GLN A 336 4.64 25.91 15.55
CA GLN A 336 5.03 24.73 14.77
C GLN A 336 4.42 23.47 15.40
N GLN A 337 3.62 22.71 14.63
CA GLN A 337 3.12 21.39 15.02
C GLN A 337 4.24 20.34 14.87
N LEU A 338 4.52 19.60 15.95
CA LEU A 338 5.41 18.43 15.93
C LEU A 338 4.65 17.18 15.50
N LYS A 339 5.31 16.31 14.73
CA LYS A 339 4.78 15.00 14.35
C LYS A 339 5.53 13.91 15.10
N CYS A 340 4.78 12.98 15.69
CA CYS A 340 5.34 11.81 16.36
C CYS A 340 4.67 10.57 15.81
N GLN A 341 5.49 9.57 15.48
CA GLN A 341 5.02 8.29 15.01
C GLN A 341 5.73 7.17 15.77
N LEU A 342 4.91 6.33 16.39
CA LEU A 342 5.32 5.00 16.83
C LEU A 342 5.22 4.10 15.60
N ILE A 343 6.37 3.63 15.12
CA ILE A 343 6.44 2.73 13.97
C ILE A 343 6.83 1.36 14.51
N SER A 344 5.90 0.42 14.46
CA SER A 344 6.15 -0.96 14.84
C SER A 344 6.15 -1.84 13.58
N PRO A 345 7.09 -2.77 13.45
CA PRO A 345 7.21 -3.66 12.30
C PRO A 345 6.14 -4.77 12.23
N VAL A 346 5.09 -4.73 13.06
CA VAL A 346 4.01 -5.73 13.03
C VAL A 346 3.15 -5.54 11.77
N LEU A 347 3.67 -6.06 10.66
CA LEU A 347 2.94 -6.40 9.44
C LEU A 347 2.51 -7.86 9.57
N GLU A 348 1.27 -8.09 10.02
CA GLU A 348 0.55 -9.36 9.80
C GLU A 348 -0.33 -9.28 8.55
#